data_AF-A0A142EK87-F1
#
_entry.id   AF-A0A142EK87-F1
#
_cell.length_a   1.000
_cell.length_b   1.000
_cell.length_c   1.000
_cell.angle_alpha   90.00
_cell.angle_beta   90.00
_cell.angle_gamma   90.00
#
_symmetry.space_group_name_H-M   'P 1'
#
loop_
_entity.id
_entity.type
_entity.pdbx_description
1 polymer ?
#
loop_
_entity_poly.entity_id
_entity_poly.type
_entity_poly.pdbx_seq_one_letter_code
_entity_poly.pdbx_strand_id
1 'polypeptide(L)'
;MQCGSAKKFSEVGYGGIIDLVQFSYPLKSLITFSISIETTHLWESNYSQYQDEIFTKIRGLKEHILTPLGYRLIAKKLNDEGYLTPENHRFTNTHVFSIYQKGLKRLERVNRIDFVEFSDFEVRPYKSFKKFFKDFQSLKGEKVRYFSFYKNLKFF
;
A
#
# COMPACT_ATOMS: atom_id res chain seq x y z
N MET A 1 26.38 62.53 -72.64
CA MET A 1 25.72 61.27 -72.19
C MET A 1 26.68 60.58 -71.23
N GLN A 2 26.37 60.53 -69.93
CA GLN A 2 27.16 59.80 -68.94
C GLN A 2 26.37 58.54 -68.53
N CYS A 3 26.97 57.37 -68.71
CA CYS A 3 26.41 56.11 -68.23
C CYS A 3 26.66 55.99 -66.72
N GLY A 4 25.59 55.75 -65.95
CA GLY A 4 25.69 55.43 -64.52
C GLY A 4 26.27 54.04 -64.30
N SER A 5 27.17 53.90 -63.35
CA SER A 5 27.81 52.64 -62.97
C SER A 5 26.83 51.68 -62.27
N ALA A 6 26.90 50.40 -62.63
CA ALA A 6 26.04 49.35 -62.09
C ALA A 6 26.30 49.11 -60.59
N LYS A 7 25.22 49.06 -59.79
CA LYS A 7 25.29 48.65 -58.38
C LYS A 7 25.65 47.16 -58.29
N LYS A 8 26.62 46.83 -57.45
CA LYS A 8 27.02 45.43 -57.17
C LYS A 8 25.83 44.65 -56.59
N PHE A 9 25.65 43.42 -57.05
CA PHE A 9 24.74 42.45 -56.45
C PHE A 9 25.14 42.20 -54.98
N SER A 10 24.19 42.37 -54.07
CA SER A 10 24.33 41.97 -52.66
C SER A 10 24.29 40.45 -52.54
N GLU A 11 25.10 39.88 -51.66
CA GLU A 11 25.08 38.45 -51.34
C GLU A 11 23.67 38.02 -50.90
N VAL A 12 23.15 36.99 -51.54
CA VAL A 12 21.91 36.32 -51.14
C VAL A 12 22.22 35.55 -49.85
N GLY A 13 21.81 36.10 -48.71
CA GLY A 13 21.80 35.37 -47.46
C GLY A 13 20.80 34.22 -47.57
N TYR A 14 21.27 32.99 -47.47
CA TYR A 14 20.40 31.82 -47.30
C TYR A 14 19.73 31.91 -45.93
N GLY A 15 18.59 32.60 -45.88
CA GLY A 15 17.66 32.56 -44.76
C GLY A 15 16.99 31.19 -44.74
N GLY A 16 17.73 30.17 -44.28
CA GLY A 16 17.15 28.89 -43.96
C GLY A 16 16.10 29.10 -42.87
N ILE A 17 14.84 28.83 -43.21
CA ILE A 17 13.80 28.62 -42.20
C ILE A 17 14.20 27.31 -41.51
N ILE A 18 14.81 27.44 -40.34
CA ILE A 18 14.94 26.30 -39.44
C ILE A 18 13.52 26.11 -38.91
N ASP A 19 12.81 25.11 -39.42
CA ASP A 19 11.67 24.54 -38.72
C ASP A 19 12.20 24.08 -37.36
N LEU A 20 12.07 24.95 -36.36
CA LEU A 20 12.01 24.54 -34.97
C LEU A 20 10.73 23.74 -34.85
N VAL A 21 10.77 22.48 -35.32
CA VAL A 21 9.98 21.43 -34.72
C VAL A 21 10.44 21.43 -33.27
N GLN A 22 9.73 22.23 -32.49
CA GLN A 22 9.91 22.37 -31.07
C GLN A 22 9.49 21.00 -30.55
N PHE A 23 10.42 20.05 -30.54
CA PHE A 23 10.33 18.83 -29.77
C PHE A 23 10.23 19.32 -28.33
N SER A 24 8.97 19.56 -27.95
CA SER A 24 8.55 20.10 -26.68
C SER A 24 9.22 19.25 -25.63
N TYR A 25 10.17 19.85 -24.91
CA TYR A 25 11.04 19.23 -23.91
C TYR A 25 10.30 18.15 -23.12
N PRO A 26 10.97 17.06 -22.68
CA PRO A 26 10.32 16.10 -21.80
C PRO A 26 9.76 16.85 -20.59
N LEU A 27 8.44 16.99 -20.54
CA LEU A 27 7.75 17.72 -19.49
C LEU A 27 8.04 16.97 -18.20
N LYS A 28 8.88 17.55 -17.35
CA LYS A 28 9.20 16.98 -16.05
C LYS A 28 8.04 17.33 -15.13
N SER A 29 7.17 16.36 -14.85
CA SER A 29 6.02 16.54 -13.97
C SER A 29 6.30 15.98 -12.59
N LEU A 30 5.88 16.73 -11.56
CA LEU A 30 5.82 16.24 -10.20
C LEU A 30 4.38 15.81 -9.94
N ILE A 31 4.19 14.54 -9.58
CA ILE A 31 2.89 13.99 -9.21
C ILE A 31 2.88 13.86 -7.69
N THR A 32 1.93 14.51 -7.05
CA THR A 32 1.72 14.41 -5.60
C THR A 32 0.35 13.82 -5.35
N PHE A 33 0.30 12.83 -4.48
CA PHE A 33 -0.91 12.32 -3.86
C PHE A 33 -0.54 11.80 -2.47
N SER A 34 -1.51 11.76 -1.57
CA SER A 34 -1.41 11.03 -0.31
C SER A 34 -2.24 9.75 -0.39
N ILE A 35 -1.72 8.70 0.24
CA ILE A 35 -2.45 7.46 0.50
C ILE A 35 -2.56 7.33 2.01
N SER A 36 -3.77 7.21 2.51
CA SER A 36 -4.03 6.80 3.88
C SER A 36 -4.57 5.37 3.86
N ILE A 37 -3.90 4.48 4.60
CA ILE A 37 -4.32 3.08 4.75
C ILE A 37 -4.60 2.84 6.22
N GLU A 38 -5.85 2.55 6.56
CA GLU A 38 -6.22 2.03 7.86
C GLU A 38 -6.36 0.52 7.76
N THR A 39 -5.35 -0.20 8.26
CA THR A 39 -5.30 -1.65 8.24
C THR A 39 -5.00 -2.22 9.61
N THR A 40 -5.70 -3.29 9.97
CA THR A 40 -5.40 -4.09 11.17
C THR A 40 -4.45 -5.25 10.86
N HIS A 41 -4.16 -5.53 9.58
CA HIS A 41 -3.29 -6.64 9.16
C HIS A 41 -1.81 -6.40 9.43
N LEU A 42 -1.39 -5.14 9.59
CA LEU A 42 -0.03 -4.81 10.03
C LEU A 42 0.21 -5.13 11.52
N TRP A 43 -0.85 -5.45 12.27
CA TRP A 43 -0.72 -5.85 13.65
C TRP A 43 -0.44 -7.35 13.75
N GLU A 44 0.85 -7.70 13.82
CA GLU A 44 1.28 -9.07 14.09
C GLU A 44 1.00 -9.42 15.56
N SER A 45 0.10 -10.37 15.78
CA SER A 45 -0.14 -10.90 17.12
C SER A 45 0.80 -12.05 17.44
N ASN A 46 1.32 -12.10 18.66
CA ASN A 46 2.03 -13.27 19.21
C ASN A 46 1.06 -14.42 19.53
N TYR A 47 0.28 -14.86 18.54
CA TYR A 47 -0.66 -15.97 18.68
C TYR A 47 0.01 -17.23 18.17
N SER A 48 0.14 -18.24 19.03
CA SER A 48 0.84 -19.47 18.65
C SER A 48 -0.05 -20.38 17.80
N GLN A 49 0.57 -21.22 16.99
CA GLN A 49 -0.13 -22.24 16.19
C GLN A 49 -1.02 -23.12 17.09
N TYR A 50 -0.52 -23.51 18.26
CA TYR A 50 -1.29 -24.30 19.22
C TYR A 50 -2.56 -23.59 19.72
N GLN A 51 -2.48 -22.27 19.94
CA GLN A 51 -3.66 -21.50 20.35
C GLN A 51 -4.72 -21.49 19.25
N ASP A 52 -4.32 -21.40 17.98
CA ASP A 52 -5.22 -21.43 16.82
C ASP A 52 -5.88 -22.79 16.62
N GLU A 53 -5.11 -23.86 16.79
CA GLU A 53 -5.62 -25.24 16.78
C GLU A 53 -6.68 -25.45 17.87
N ILE A 54 -6.39 -25.04 19.12
CA ILE A 54 -7.35 -25.13 20.23
C ILE A 54 -8.61 -24.32 19.91
N PHE A 55 -8.47 -23.08 19.45
CA PHE A 55 -9.60 -22.22 19.16
C PHE A 55 -10.48 -22.80 18.05
N THR A 56 -9.89 -23.24 16.95
CA THR A 56 -10.58 -23.86 15.82
C THR A 56 -11.35 -25.10 16.27
N LYS A 57 -10.75 -25.91 17.13
CA LYS A 57 -11.38 -27.11 17.69
C LYS A 57 -12.55 -26.79 18.62
N ILE A 58 -12.37 -25.84 19.54
CA ILE A 58 -13.46 -25.36 20.42
C ILE A 58 -14.61 -24.81 19.60
N ARG A 59 -14.32 -23.99 18.59
CA ARG A 59 -15.32 -23.40 17.69
C ARG A 59 -16.08 -24.49 16.94
N GLY A 60 -15.37 -25.45 16.35
CA GLY A 60 -15.99 -26.58 15.65
C GLY A 60 -16.92 -27.41 16.53
N LEU A 61 -16.59 -27.62 17.81
CA LEU A 61 -17.45 -28.33 18.76
C LEU A 61 -18.64 -27.47 19.25
N LYS A 62 -18.47 -26.15 19.33
CA LYS A 62 -19.49 -25.22 19.83
C LYS A 62 -20.53 -24.86 18.77
N GLU A 63 -20.10 -24.71 17.53
CA GLU A 63 -20.90 -24.30 16.36
C GLU A 63 -21.30 -25.50 15.49
N HIS A 64 -21.06 -26.73 15.95
CA HIS A 64 -21.39 -27.94 15.19
C HIS A 64 -22.88 -28.02 14.85
N ILE A 65 -23.20 -28.21 13.56
CA ILE A 65 -24.58 -28.15 13.02
C ILE A 65 -25.49 -29.20 13.68
N LEU A 66 -24.97 -30.41 13.93
CA LEU A 66 -25.78 -31.51 14.45
C LEU A 66 -25.97 -31.50 15.97
N THR A 67 -25.00 -30.97 16.73
CA THR A 67 -25.03 -31.03 18.19
C THR A 67 -24.04 -30.02 18.78
N PRO A 68 -24.47 -28.77 19.03
CA PRO A 68 -23.63 -27.78 19.68
C PRO A 68 -23.36 -28.19 21.12
N LEU A 69 -22.09 -28.42 21.46
CA LEU A 69 -21.70 -28.82 22.81
C LEU A 69 -21.66 -27.61 23.75
N GLY A 70 -22.07 -27.82 25.00
CA GLY A 70 -21.86 -26.85 26.07
C GLY A 70 -20.39 -26.79 26.50
N TYR A 71 -19.93 -25.65 27.04
CA TYR A 71 -18.52 -25.45 27.43
C TYR A 71 -17.98 -26.50 28.40
N ARG A 72 -18.83 -27.05 29.28
CA ARG A 72 -18.45 -28.11 30.23
C ARG A 72 -18.11 -29.42 29.52
N LEU A 73 -18.89 -29.79 28.50
CA LEU A 73 -18.65 -31.00 27.71
C LEU A 73 -17.44 -30.83 26.78
N ILE A 74 -17.27 -29.63 26.21
CA ILE A 74 -16.09 -29.29 25.40
C ILE A 74 -14.82 -29.40 26.25
N ALA A 75 -14.81 -28.83 27.46
CA ALA A 75 -13.67 -28.94 28.37
C ALA A 75 -13.33 -30.40 28.70
N LYS A 76 -14.36 -31.22 28.96
CA LYS A 76 -14.17 -32.66 29.20
C LYS A 76 -13.56 -33.35 27.98
N LYS A 77 -14.11 -33.14 26.79
CA LYS A 77 -13.61 -33.72 25.54
C LYS A 77 -12.17 -33.33 25.23
N LEU A 78 -11.81 -32.06 25.44
CA LEU A 78 -10.43 -31.59 25.27
C LEU A 78 -9.46 -32.29 26.24
N ASN A 79 -9.86 -32.43 27.51
CA ASN A 79 -9.04 -33.14 28.49
C ASN A 79 -8.94 -34.65 28.19
N ASP A 80 -10.03 -35.27 27.73
CA ASP A 80 -10.07 -36.70 27.37
C ASP A 80 -9.16 -36.99 26.15
N GLU A 81 -9.07 -36.03 25.22
CA GLU A 81 -8.17 -36.09 24.06
C GLU A 81 -6.72 -35.67 24.39
N GLY A 82 -6.44 -35.29 25.65
CA GLY A 82 -5.08 -34.95 26.13
C GLY A 82 -4.62 -33.52 25.87
N TYR A 83 -5.51 -32.60 25.46
CA TYR A 83 -5.16 -31.19 25.29
C TYR A 83 -4.99 -30.49 26.64
N LEU A 84 -3.99 -29.61 26.71
CA LEU A 84 -3.75 -28.72 27.84
C LEU A 84 -3.92 -27.25 27.43
N THR A 85 -4.12 -26.36 28.39
CA THR A 85 -4.05 -24.93 28.13
C THR A 85 -2.65 -24.55 27.63
N PRO A 86 -2.46 -23.38 27.01
CA PRO A 86 -1.12 -22.89 26.65
C PRO A 86 -0.13 -22.85 27.83
N GLU A 87 -0.66 -22.79 29.05
CA GLU A 87 0.10 -22.82 30.32
C GLU A 87 0.25 -24.25 30.90
N ASN A 88 -0.07 -25.29 30.12
CA ASN A 88 -0.01 -26.71 30.50
C ASN A 88 -0.95 -27.13 31.65
N HIS A 89 -2.11 -26.48 31.79
CA HIS A 89 -3.13 -26.85 32.77
C HIS A 89 -4.31 -27.59 32.12
N ARG A 90 -5.10 -28.32 32.91
CA ARG A 90 -6.34 -28.94 32.42
C ARG A 90 -7.39 -27.88 32.07
N PHE A 91 -8.21 -28.16 31.08
CA PHE A 91 -9.30 -27.27 30.69
C PHE A 91 -10.42 -27.28 31.72
N THR A 92 -10.83 -26.08 32.13
CA THR A 92 -12.10 -25.81 32.81
C THR A 92 -13.09 -25.21 31.80
N ASN A 93 -14.38 -25.21 32.14
CA ASN A 93 -15.40 -24.54 31.32
C ASN A 93 -15.08 -23.04 31.11
N THR A 94 -14.51 -22.37 32.12
CA THR A 94 -14.13 -20.95 32.08
C THR A 94 -12.98 -20.71 31.10
N HIS A 95 -12.00 -21.63 31.04
CA HIS A 95 -10.92 -21.57 30.06
C HIS A 95 -11.49 -21.64 28.63
N VAL A 96 -12.37 -22.62 28.37
CA VAL A 96 -13.00 -22.80 27.05
C VAL A 96 -13.81 -21.56 26.65
N PHE A 97 -14.65 -21.04 27.54
CA PHE A 97 -15.43 -19.83 27.29
C PHE A 97 -14.54 -18.63 26.94
N SER A 98 -13.49 -18.41 27.74
CA SER A 98 -12.58 -17.28 27.53
C SER A 98 -11.83 -17.38 26.20
N ILE A 99 -11.36 -18.57 25.84
CA ILE A 99 -10.67 -18.82 24.57
C ILE A 99 -11.61 -18.59 23.39
N TYR A 100 -12.83 -19.11 23.48
CA TYR A 100 -13.84 -18.93 22.44
C TYR A 100 -14.16 -17.44 22.20
N GLN A 101 -14.45 -16.69 23.27
CA GLN A 101 -14.77 -15.27 23.18
C GLN A 101 -13.59 -14.43 22.66
N LYS A 102 -12.36 -14.72 23.12
CA LYS A 102 -11.15 -14.03 22.65
C LYS A 102 -10.84 -14.35 21.19
N GLY A 103 -11.04 -15.59 20.77
CA GLY A 103 -10.83 -16.03 19.40
C GLY A 103 -11.84 -15.44 18.42
N LEU A 104 -13.12 -15.32 18.80
CA LEU A 104 -14.13 -14.62 17.98
C LEU A 104 -13.75 -13.16 17.72
N LYS A 105 -13.39 -12.42 18.78
CA LYS A 105 -12.90 -11.03 18.62
C LYS A 105 -11.65 -10.94 17.76
N ARG A 106 -10.81 -11.98 17.74
CA ARG A 106 -9.65 -12.04 16.86
C ARG A 106 -10.05 -12.28 15.41
N LEU A 107 -10.97 -13.20 15.14
CA LEU A 107 -11.52 -13.40 13.80
C LEU A 107 -12.14 -12.12 13.24
N GLU A 108 -12.87 -11.36 14.06
CA GLU A 108 -13.42 -10.05 13.65
C GLU A 108 -12.33 -9.06 13.24
N ARG A 109 -11.18 -9.04 13.93
CA ARG A 109 -10.04 -8.16 13.58
C ARG A 109 -9.33 -8.60 12.29
N VAL A 110 -9.17 -9.90 12.10
CA VAL A 110 -8.50 -10.46 10.91
C VAL A 110 -9.39 -10.33 9.67
N ASN A 111 -10.70 -10.51 9.83
CA ASN A 111 -11.66 -10.38 8.73
C ASN A 111 -12.10 -8.93 8.49
N ARG A 112 -11.53 -7.96 9.21
CA ARG A 112 -11.81 -6.54 8.98
C ARG A 112 -11.30 -6.13 7.60
N ILE A 113 -12.16 -5.45 6.84
CA ILE A 113 -11.82 -4.89 5.54
C ILE A 113 -10.95 -3.65 5.76
N ASP A 114 -9.84 -3.59 5.04
CA ASP A 114 -8.95 -2.43 5.05
C ASP A 114 -9.57 -1.25 4.34
N PHE A 115 -9.38 -0.07 4.93
CA PHE A 115 -9.87 1.17 4.36
C PHE A 115 -8.69 1.93 3.74
N VAL A 116 -8.83 2.27 2.46
CA VAL A 116 -7.81 2.97 1.70
C VAL A 116 -8.42 4.23 1.11
N GLU A 117 -7.89 5.37 1.51
CA GLU A 117 -8.21 6.67 0.94
C GLU A 117 -7.04 7.17 0.11
N PHE A 118 -7.39 7.69 -1.07
CA PHE A 118 -6.47 8.36 -1.97
C PHE A 118 -6.88 9.83 -2.02
N SER A 119 -5.91 10.74 -1.90
CA SER A 119 -6.16 12.12 -2.31
C SER A 119 -6.25 12.22 -3.82
N ASP A 120 -6.82 13.32 -4.28
CA ASP A 120 -6.73 13.71 -5.68
C ASP A 120 -5.27 13.80 -6.13
N PHE A 121 -5.06 13.53 -7.43
CA PHE A 121 -3.76 13.62 -8.06
C PHE A 121 -3.47 15.06 -8.46
N GLU A 122 -2.42 15.63 -7.89
CA GLU A 122 -1.89 16.90 -8.36
C GLU A 122 -0.71 16.66 -9.30
N VAL A 123 -0.86 17.06 -10.57
CA VAL A 123 0.24 17.00 -11.56
C VAL A 123 0.74 18.41 -11.81
N ARG A 124 1.99 18.68 -11.41
CA ARG A 124 2.64 19.98 -11.60
C ARG A 124 3.76 19.87 -12.65
N PRO A 125 3.61 20.46 -13.85
CA PRO A 125 4.66 20.46 -14.87
C PRO A 125 5.74 21.48 -14.55
N TYR A 126 7.00 21.10 -14.72
CA TYR A 126 8.17 21.96 -14.51
C TYR A 126 8.97 22.16 -15.79
N LYS A 127 9.31 23.43 -16.04
CA LYS A 127 10.18 23.84 -17.17
C LYS A 127 11.67 23.72 -16.85
N SER A 128 12.06 23.71 -15.56
CA SER A 128 13.47 23.72 -15.13
C SER A 128 13.75 22.65 -14.09
N PHE A 129 14.82 21.87 -14.32
CA PHE A 129 15.23 20.78 -13.43
C PHE A 129 15.69 21.26 -12.05
N LYS A 130 16.38 22.41 -11.99
CA LYS A 130 16.84 23.00 -10.71
C LYS A 130 15.65 23.34 -9.81
N LYS A 131 14.56 23.86 -10.39
CA LYS A 131 13.33 24.21 -9.65
C LYS A 131 12.60 22.95 -9.17
N PHE A 132 12.44 21.97 -10.06
CA PHE A 132 11.86 20.67 -9.71
C PHE A 132 12.61 20.01 -8.54
N PHE A 133 13.94 19.94 -8.61
CA PHE A 133 14.76 19.25 -7.61
C PHE A 133 14.72 19.96 -6.25
N LYS A 134 14.66 21.29 -6.23
CA LYS A 134 14.51 22.07 -4.99
C LYS A 134 13.16 21.81 -4.32
N ASP A 135 12.07 21.86 -5.08
CA ASP A 135 10.70 21.64 -4.56
C ASP A 135 10.51 20.17 -4.10
N PHE A 136 11.08 19.21 -4.83
CA PHE A 136 11.12 17.80 -4.44
C PHE A 136 11.88 17.57 -3.13
N GLN A 137 13.01 18.26 -2.93
CA GLN A 137 13.79 18.17 -1.69
C GLN A 137 13.08 18.79 -0.50
N SER A 138 12.34 19.89 -0.66
CA SER A 138 11.56 20.49 0.43
C SER A 138 10.44 19.58 0.95
N LEU A 139 9.87 18.72 0.09
CA LEU A 139 8.82 17.77 0.46
C LEU A 139 9.35 16.53 1.22
N LYS A 140 10.68 16.35 1.34
CA LYS A 140 11.28 15.26 2.13
C LYS A 140 11.38 15.55 3.63
N GLY A 141 11.15 16.81 4.04
CA GLY A 141 11.24 17.25 5.44
C GLY A 141 9.99 16.97 6.28
N GLU A 142 8.82 16.90 5.66
CA GLU A 142 7.61 16.33 6.26
C GLU A 142 7.67 14.80 6.11
N LYS A 143 7.16 14.03 7.08
CA LYS A 143 7.26 12.55 7.16
C LYS A 143 6.65 11.82 5.95
N VAL A 144 7.30 11.87 4.79
CA VAL A 144 6.91 11.20 3.55
C VAL A 144 7.95 10.12 3.25
N ARG A 145 7.55 8.85 3.41
CA ARG A 145 8.37 7.71 2.98
C ARG A 145 8.17 7.51 1.47
N TYR A 146 9.10 8.01 0.67
CA TYR A 146 9.09 7.82 -0.78
C TYR A 146 9.54 6.40 -1.16
N PHE A 147 8.69 5.64 -1.83
CA PHE A 147 9.12 4.51 -2.66
C PHE A 147 9.66 5.07 -3.97
N SER A 148 10.93 4.85 -4.26
CA SER A 148 11.58 5.36 -5.47
C SER A 148 11.17 4.54 -6.70
N PHE A 149 10.14 4.99 -7.42
CA PHE A 149 9.83 4.51 -8.77
C PHE A 149 10.77 5.16 -9.79
N TYR A 150 12.06 4.83 -9.74
CA TYR A 150 12.97 5.02 -10.86
C TYR A 150 13.37 3.67 -11.43
N LYS A 151 12.43 3.01 -12.11
CA LYS A 151 12.74 2.00 -13.12
C LYS A 151 11.75 2.12 -14.27
N ASN A 152 12.17 2.90 -15.27
CA ASN A 152 11.88 2.75 -16.69
C ASN A 152 10.55 2.07 -17.05
N LEU A 153 9.46 2.84 -17.13
CA LEU A 153 8.35 2.45 -18.00
C LEU A 153 8.77 2.70 -19.46
N LYS A 154 9.27 1.64 -20.11
CA LYS A 154 9.15 1.48 -21.56
C LYS A 154 7.76 0.90 -21.80
N PHE A 155 6.86 1.69 -22.36
CA PHE A 155 5.68 1.14 -23.03
C PHE A 155 6.08 0.77 -24.45
N PHE A 156 5.80 -0.48 -24.82
CA PHE A 156 5.89 -1.01 -26.18
C PHE A 156 4.82 -0.39 -27.08
#